data_AF-E2SDX9-F1
#
_entry.id   AF-E2SDX9-F1
#
_cell.length_a   1.000
_cell.length_b   1.000
_cell.length_c   1.000
_cell.angle_alpha   90.00
_cell.angle_beta   90.00
_cell.angle_gamma   90.00
#
_symmetry.space_group_name_H-M   'P 1'
#
loop_
_entity.id
_entity.type
_entity.pdbx_description
1 polymer ?
#
loop_
_entity_poly.entity_id
_entity_poly.type
_entity_poly.pdbx_seq_one_letter_code
_entity_poly.pdbx_strand_id
1 'polypeptide(L)'
;MPRPTRAYGRPGTRVLPENWERDHAPVVAKTRTAMIEIRPPAALPTFTPGEGYGDPASLDPIYTGSARIQALDADARRRLVGEQDQGTSAYLVAIDIDAAAIPDNSTIRVTASNDPWMTTDRTLIVRNADLGSLRFERDLYAVDDLDRPTTGG
;
A
#
# COMPACT_ATOMS: atom_id res chain seq x y z
N MET A 1 -29.09 28.78 26.77
CA MET A 1 -27.75 28.42 26.27
C MET A 1 -27.52 29.16 24.97
N PRO A 2 -26.41 29.92 24.80
CA PRO A 2 -26.12 30.55 23.52
C PRO A 2 -25.84 29.47 22.48
N ARG A 3 -26.51 29.52 21.33
CA ARG A 3 -26.19 28.65 20.19
C ARG A 3 -24.77 29.01 19.73
N PRO A 4 -23.88 28.04 19.46
CA PRO A 4 -22.62 28.33 18.79
C PRO A 4 -22.94 28.95 17.43
N THR A 5 -22.62 30.22 17.24
CA THR A 5 -22.61 30.85 15.93
C THR A 5 -21.52 30.13 15.14
N ARG A 6 -21.93 29.25 14.21
CA ARG A 6 -21.01 28.69 13.22
C ARG A 6 -20.34 29.87 12.52
N ALA A 7 -19.07 30.09 12.81
CA ALA A 7 -18.25 30.99 12.03
C ALA A 7 -18.13 30.35 10.64
N TYR A 8 -18.96 30.82 9.70
CA TYR A 8 -18.73 30.55 8.29
C TYR A 8 -17.34 31.13 7.99
N GLY A 9 -16.41 30.29 7.56
CA GLY A 9 -15.01 30.65 7.35
C GLY A 9 -14.90 31.94 6.54
N ARG A 10 -14.07 32.88 7.00
CA ARG A 10 -13.87 34.15 6.30
C ARG A 10 -13.33 33.86 4.89
N PRO A 11 -13.72 34.62 3.85
CA PRO A 11 -13.10 34.50 2.53
C PRO A 11 -11.57 34.51 2.64
N GLY A 12 -10.90 33.52 2.04
CA GLY A 12 -9.45 33.30 2.15
C GLY A 12 -8.99 32.42 3.32
N THR A 13 -9.89 32.01 4.22
CA THR A 13 -9.58 31.01 5.26
C THR A 13 -9.50 29.64 4.61
N ARG A 14 -8.40 28.92 4.84
CA ARG A 14 -8.23 27.57 4.33
C ARG A 14 -9.32 26.66 4.94
N VAL A 15 -10.06 25.96 4.07
CA VAL A 15 -11.11 25.02 4.49
C VAL A 15 -10.52 23.83 5.26
N LEU A 16 -9.31 23.43 4.89
CA LEU A 16 -8.55 22.37 5.53
C LEU A 16 -7.39 23.00 6.34
N PRO A 17 -7.30 22.78 7.65
CA PRO A 17 -6.20 23.28 8.46
C PRO A 17 -4.87 22.62 8.04
N GLU A 18 -3.75 23.26 8.35
CA GLU A 18 -2.42 22.78 7.94
C GLU A 18 -2.05 21.41 8.52
N ASN A 19 -2.59 21.08 9.69
CA ASN A 19 -2.38 19.82 10.40
C ASN A 19 -3.49 18.78 10.13
N TRP A 20 -4.36 19.01 9.13
CA TRP A 20 -5.50 18.14 8.81
C TRP A 20 -5.14 16.65 8.75
N GLU A 21 -4.04 16.31 8.10
CA GLU A 21 -3.57 14.92 7.97
C GLU A 21 -3.23 14.30 9.33
N ARG A 22 -2.44 15.03 10.12
CA ARG A 22 -1.96 14.61 11.43
C ARG A 22 -3.10 14.42 12.43
N ASP A 23 -4.11 15.27 12.38
CA ASP A 23 -5.24 15.22 13.30
C ASP A 23 -6.12 13.97 13.09
N HIS A 24 -6.14 13.41 11.87
CA HIS A 24 -6.97 12.26 11.50
C HIS A 24 -6.20 10.93 11.45
N ALA A 25 -4.87 10.97 11.34
CA ALA A 25 -4.03 9.77 11.33
C ALA A 25 -4.33 8.77 12.47
N PRO A 26 -4.58 9.20 13.74
CA PRO A 26 -4.91 8.27 14.82
C PRO A 26 -6.25 7.54 14.64
N VAL A 27 -7.21 8.16 13.93
CA VAL A 27 -8.50 7.53 13.63
C VAL A 27 -8.31 6.47 12.55
N VAL A 28 -7.56 6.79 11.51
CA VAL A 28 -7.27 5.88 10.40
C VAL A 28 -6.44 4.68 10.85
N ALA A 29 -5.46 4.89 11.73
CA ALA A 29 -4.64 3.81 12.30
C ALA A 29 -5.49 2.72 12.99
N LYS A 30 -6.64 3.08 13.59
CA LYS A 30 -7.56 2.11 14.22
C LYS A 30 -8.33 1.24 13.22
N THR A 31 -8.34 1.61 11.94
CA THR A 31 -8.98 0.82 10.86
C THR A 31 -8.06 -0.23 10.26
N ARG A 32 -6.77 -0.23 10.64
CA ARG A 32 -5.77 -1.18 10.16
C ARG A 32 -5.88 -2.47 10.95
N THR A 33 -6.32 -3.53 10.27
CA THR A 33 -6.62 -4.85 10.89
C THR A 33 -5.62 -5.93 10.50
N ALA A 34 -4.69 -5.64 9.59
CA ALA A 34 -3.64 -6.55 9.16
C ALA A 34 -2.27 -6.03 9.62
N MET A 35 -1.30 -6.94 9.76
CA MET A 35 0.13 -6.64 9.86
C MET A 35 0.81 -7.11 8.58
N ILE A 36 1.72 -6.29 8.08
CA ILE A 36 2.43 -6.56 6.82
C ILE A 36 3.91 -6.26 6.94
N GLU A 37 4.68 -6.89 6.05
CA GLU A 37 6.04 -6.53 5.70
C GLU A 37 6.09 -6.17 4.22
N ILE A 38 6.71 -5.04 3.87
CA ILE A 38 6.97 -4.67 2.49
C ILE A 38 8.47 -4.80 2.25
N ARG A 39 8.84 -5.62 1.27
CA ARG A 39 10.21 -5.73 0.78
C ARG A 39 10.36 -4.94 -0.53
N PRO A 40 11.53 -4.35 -0.78
CA PRO A 40 11.79 -3.71 -2.06
C PRO A 40 11.77 -4.77 -3.18
N PRO A 41 11.65 -4.36 -4.46
CA PRO A 41 11.73 -5.29 -5.58
C PRO A 41 13.00 -6.13 -5.48
N ALA A 42 12.90 -7.43 -5.76
CA ALA A 42 14.07 -8.31 -5.73
C ALA A 42 15.19 -7.73 -6.61
N ALA A 43 16.41 -7.72 -6.09
CA ALA A 43 17.57 -7.32 -6.89
C ALA A 43 17.69 -8.26 -8.09
N LEU A 44 18.27 -7.79 -9.19
CA LEU A 44 18.64 -8.71 -10.27
C LEU A 44 19.68 -9.71 -9.75
N PRO A 45 19.62 -10.98 -10.17
CA PRO A 45 20.63 -11.95 -9.79
C PRO A 45 22.01 -11.45 -10.24
N THR A 46 22.95 -11.38 -9.31
CA THR A 46 24.34 -11.03 -9.62
C THR A 46 25.06 -12.26 -10.15
N PHE A 47 25.76 -12.10 -11.27
CA PHE A 47 26.61 -13.15 -11.80
C PHE A 47 27.94 -13.20 -11.05
N THR A 48 28.25 -14.36 -10.47
CA THR A 48 29.54 -14.63 -9.82
C THR A 48 30.36 -15.58 -10.72
N PRO A 49 31.52 -15.17 -11.24
CA PRO A 49 32.37 -16.04 -12.04
C PRO A 49 32.77 -17.31 -11.27
N GLY A 50 32.38 -18.49 -11.78
CA GLY A 50 32.64 -19.80 -11.15
C GLY A 50 31.44 -20.42 -10.43
N GLU A 51 30.48 -19.60 -9.99
CA GLU A 51 29.26 -20.04 -9.29
C GLU A 51 27.98 -19.83 -10.13
N GLY A 52 28.06 -18.97 -11.15
CA GLY A 52 26.94 -18.66 -12.04
C GLY A 52 26.08 -17.51 -11.52
N TYR A 53 24.83 -17.45 -11.98
CA TYR A 53 23.84 -16.53 -11.42
C TYR A 53 23.35 -17.10 -10.09
N GLY A 54 23.55 -16.37 -9.00
CA GLY A 54 22.94 -16.70 -7.71
C GLY A 54 21.46 -16.32 -7.68
N ASP A 55 20.70 -16.92 -6.77
CA ASP A 55 19.37 -16.43 -6.45
C ASP A 55 19.46 -14.98 -5.97
N PRO A 56 18.53 -14.09 -6.38
CA PRO A 56 18.54 -12.73 -5.92
C PRO A 56 18.37 -12.71 -4.39
N ALA A 57 19.29 -12.05 -3.70
CA ALA A 57 19.23 -11.93 -2.24
C ALA A 57 17.90 -11.28 -1.85
N SER A 58 17.15 -11.92 -0.94
CA SER A 58 15.99 -11.29 -0.33
C SER A 58 16.46 -10.06 0.42
N LEU A 59 16.03 -8.89 -0.03
CA LEU A 59 16.34 -7.62 0.63
C LEU A 59 15.52 -7.49 1.93
N ASP A 60 16.09 -6.75 2.89
CA ASP A 60 15.43 -6.45 4.15
C ASP A 60 14.10 -5.69 3.91
N PRO A 61 13.08 -5.87 4.77
CA PRO A 61 11.84 -5.11 4.69
C PRO A 61 12.11 -3.60 4.78
N ILE A 62 11.52 -2.83 3.87
CA ILE A 62 11.50 -1.35 3.90
C ILE A 62 10.33 -0.80 4.72
N TYR A 63 9.35 -1.64 5.04
CA TYR A 63 8.24 -1.30 5.93
C TYR A 63 7.77 -2.53 6.70
N THR A 64 7.54 -2.37 8.00
CA THR A 64 6.88 -3.35 8.84
C THR A 64 5.88 -2.61 9.71
N GLY A 65 4.61 -2.98 9.64
CA GLY A 65 3.58 -2.25 10.37
C GLY A 65 2.16 -2.74 10.10
N SER A 66 1.20 -2.03 10.67
CA SER A 66 -0.21 -2.29 10.44
C SER A 66 -0.65 -1.73 9.09
N ALA A 67 -1.60 -2.42 8.46
CA ALA A 67 -2.21 -2.00 7.21
C ALA A 67 -3.71 -2.29 7.19
N ARG A 68 -4.45 -1.53 6.38
CA ARG A 68 -5.81 -1.88 5.95
C ARG A 68 -5.72 -2.44 4.54
N ILE A 69 -6.21 -3.66 4.34
CA ILE A 69 -6.26 -4.29 3.02
C ILE A 69 -7.72 -4.36 2.60
N GLN A 70 -8.03 -3.88 1.40
CA GLN A 70 -9.36 -3.88 0.84
C GLN A 70 -9.32 -4.46 -0.58
N ALA A 71 -10.16 -5.46 -0.84
CA ALA A 71 -10.39 -5.94 -2.20
C ALA A 71 -11.09 -4.85 -3.03
N LEU A 72 -10.58 -4.61 -4.24
CA LEU A 72 -11.23 -3.79 -5.25
C LEU A 72 -12.13 -4.70 -6.09
N ASP A 73 -13.33 -4.21 -6.43
CA ASP A 73 -14.38 -5.02 -7.06
C ASP A 73 -13.97 -5.59 -8.44
N ALA A 74 -14.65 -6.65 -8.91
CA ALA A 74 -14.32 -7.47 -10.10
C ALA A 74 -14.25 -6.72 -11.45
N ASP A 75 -14.51 -5.41 -11.41
CA ASP A 75 -14.53 -4.45 -12.50
C ASP A 75 -13.34 -3.48 -12.39
N ALA A 76 -12.19 -3.97 -11.89
CA ALA A 76 -10.89 -3.30 -11.89
C ALA A 76 -10.38 -3.12 -13.34
N ARG A 77 -11.11 -2.27 -14.07
CA ARG A 77 -11.01 -2.00 -15.50
C ARG A 77 -9.57 -1.66 -15.85
N ARG A 78 -9.05 -2.30 -16.89
CA ARG A 78 -8.09 -1.66 -17.81
C ARG A 78 -8.55 -0.24 -18.05
N ARG A 79 -7.86 0.74 -17.49
CA ARG A 79 -8.15 2.15 -17.76
C ARG A 79 -7.04 2.65 -18.65
N LEU A 80 -7.37 2.85 -19.92
CA LEU A 80 -6.55 3.67 -20.81
C LEU A 80 -6.61 5.10 -20.29
N VAL A 81 -5.54 5.56 -19.64
CA VAL A 81 -5.33 6.98 -19.35
C VAL A 81 -4.17 7.42 -20.23
N GLY A 82 -4.46 8.22 -21.26
CA GLY A 82 -3.43 8.71 -22.18
C GLY A 82 -2.63 7.61 -22.88
N GLU A 83 -3.29 6.55 -23.36
CA GLU A 83 -2.67 5.43 -24.11
C GLU A 83 -1.73 4.52 -23.30
N GLN A 84 -1.64 4.71 -21.98
CA GLN A 84 -0.82 3.87 -21.10
C GLN A 84 -1.68 2.80 -20.42
N ASP A 85 -1.26 1.53 -20.50
CA ASP A 85 -1.94 0.40 -19.86
C ASP A 85 -1.64 0.43 -18.35
N GLN A 86 -2.64 0.83 -17.54
CA GLN A 86 -2.56 0.66 -16.10
C GLN A 86 -2.92 -0.78 -15.76
N GLY A 87 -1.92 -1.55 -15.31
CA GLY A 87 -2.12 -2.91 -14.86
C GLY A 87 -3.26 -3.02 -13.83
N THR A 88 -4.13 -4.00 -14.02
CA THR A 88 -5.24 -4.33 -13.11
C THR A 88 -4.71 -4.40 -11.68
N SER A 89 -5.21 -3.59 -10.76
CA SER A 89 -4.92 -3.70 -9.33
C SER A 89 -6.14 -4.27 -8.62
N ALA A 90 -5.94 -5.35 -7.86
CA ALA A 90 -7.02 -6.10 -7.22
C ALA A 90 -7.22 -5.68 -5.74
N TYR A 91 -6.21 -5.04 -5.16
CA TYR A 91 -6.19 -4.68 -3.75
C TYR A 91 -5.74 -3.24 -3.54
N LEU A 92 -6.37 -2.59 -2.58
CA LEU A 92 -5.90 -1.35 -1.97
C LEU A 92 -5.30 -1.70 -0.61
N VAL A 93 -4.04 -1.36 -0.41
CA VAL A 93 -3.31 -1.53 0.85
C VAL A 93 -2.95 -0.16 1.39
N ALA A 94 -3.62 0.24 2.47
CA ALA A 94 -3.38 1.52 3.12
C ALA A 94 -2.45 1.38 4.33
N ILE A 95 -1.35 2.12 4.31
CA ILE A 95 -0.29 2.10 5.33
C ILE A 95 -0.07 3.48 5.96
N ASP A 96 0.94 3.59 6.80
CA ASP A 96 1.32 4.88 7.41
C ASP A 96 1.61 5.96 6.37
N ILE A 97 1.10 7.17 6.61
CA ILE A 97 1.38 8.32 5.76
C ILE A 97 2.87 8.69 5.85
N ASP A 98 3.47 8.52 7.03
CA ASP A 98 4.89 8.78 7.29
C ASP A 98 5.80 7.62 6.82
N ALA A 99 5.23 6.55 6.27
CA ALA A 99 6.02 5.49 5.65
C ALA A 99 6.87 6.06 4.51
N ALA A 100 8.10 5.55 4.40
CA ALA A 100 8.99 5.87 3.29
C ALA A 100 8.33 5.56 1.94
N ALA A 101 8.87 6.16 0.87
CA ALA A 101 8.39 5.88 -0.48
C ALA A 101 8.55 4.38 -0.78
N ILE A 102 7.45 3.73 -1.17
CA ILE A 102 7.39 2.32 -1.54
C ILE A 102 7.55 2.24 -3.06
N PRO A 103 8.61 1.61 -3.59
CA PRO A 103 8.80 1.43 -5.02
C PRO A 103 7.73 0.53 -5.64
N ASP A 104 7.46 0.72 -6.92
CA ASP A 104 6.66 -0.23 -7.71
C ASP A 104 7.37 -1.59 -7.78
N ASN A 105 6.59 -2.66 -7.88
CA ASN A 105 6.99 -4.06 -7.80
C ASN A 105 7.56 -4.49 -6.44
N SER A 106 7.41 -3.67 -5.40
CA SER A 106 7.62 -4.11 -4.03
C SER A 106 6.69 -5.25 -3.65
N THR A 107 7.20 -6.18 -2.85
CA THR A 107 6.46 -7.34 -2.38
C THR A 107 5.88 -7.07 -1.00
N ILE A 108 4.57 -7.20 -0.86
CA ILE A 108 3.86 -7.10 0.41
C ILE A 108 3.57 -8.52 0.90
N ARG A 109 4.08 -8.88 2.08
CA ARG A 109 3.74 -10.12 2.77
C ARG A 109 2.79 -9.81 3.93
N VAL A 110 1.65 -10.49 3.99
CA VAL A 110 0.73 -10.41 5.12
C VAL A 110 1.24 -11.32 6.24
N THR A 111 1.57 -10.73 7.40
CA THR A 111 2.13 -11.44 8.57
C THR A 111 1.10 -11.70 9.67
N ALA A 112 -0.01 -10.95 9.68
CA ALA A 112 -1.19 -11.26 10.48
C ALA A 112 -2.42 -10.60 9.87
N SER A 113 -3.60 -11.23 9.97
CA SER A 113 -4.86 -10.68 9.50
C SER A 113 -6.03 -11.38 10.16
N ASN A 114 -7.13 -10.65 10.38
CA ASN A 114 -8.41 -11.19 10.83
C ASN A 114 -9.37 -11.48 9.66
N ASP A 115 -9.01 -11.13 8.43
CA ASP A 115 -9.79 -11.44 7.22
C ASP A 115 -9.45 -12.86 6.74
N PRO A 116 -10.43 -13.79 6.66
CA PRO A 116 -10.20 -15.17 6.23
C PRO A 116 -9.68 -15.30 4.80
N TRP A 117 -9.86 -14.29 3.94
CA TRP A 117 -9.32 -14.28 2.58
C TRP A 117 -7.89 -13.75 2.51
N MET A 118 -7.42 -13.07 3.54
CA MET A 118 -6.03 -12.60 3.66
C MET A 118 -5.31 -13.49 4.66
N THR A 119 -5.00 -14.72 4.27
CA THR A 119 -4.22 -15.63 5.11
C THR A 119 -2.82 -15.10 5.35
N THR A 120 -2.26 -15.43 6.51
CA THR A 120 -0.83 -15.32 6.78
C THR A 120 -0.07 -15.96 5.61
N ASP A 121 0.96 -15.28 5.10
CA ASP A 121 1.78 -15.67 3.92
C ASP A 121 1.22 -15.34 2.53
N ARG A 122 0.05 -14.71 2.42
CA ARG A 122 -0.38 -14.15 1.13
C ARG A 122 0.57 -13.03 0.72
N THR A 123 0.93 -13.04 -0.56
CA THR A 123 1.90 -12.12 -1.14
C THR A 123 1.23 -11.27 -2.20
N LEU A 124 1.34 -9.94 -2.07
CA LEU A 124 0.85 -8.99 -3.04
C LEU A 124 2.01 -8.24 -3.68
N ILE A 125 1.84 -7.78 -4.91
CA ILE A 125 2.83 -6.97 -5.64
C ILE A 125 2.29 -5.56 -5.81
N VAL A 126 3.03 -4.56 -5.33
CA VAL A 126 2.71 -3.14 -5.53
C VAL A 126 2.81 -2.81 -7.01
N ARG A 127 1.75 -2.23 -7.57
CA ARG A 127 1.71 -1.72 -8.94
C ARG A 127 1.77 -0.22 -9.03
N ASN A 128 1.26 0.46 -8.00
CA ASN A 128 1.30 1.90 -7.89
C ASN A 128 1.25 2.30 -6.42
N ALA A 129 2.00 3.32 -6.04
CA ALA A 129 1.95 3.95 -4.74
C ALA A 129 1.46 5.39 -4.89
N ASP A 130 0.28 5.67 -4.35
CA ASP A 130 -0.32 6.98 -4.38
C ASP A 130 0.31 7.88 -3.30
N LEU A 131 0.90 8.97 -3.75
CA LEU A 131 1.53 10.01 -2.92
C LEU A 131 0.79 11.33 -3.15
N GLY A 132 0.35 12.00 -2.07
CA GLY A 132 -0.32 13.29 -2.20
C GLY A 132 -0.48 14.02 -0.88
N SER A 133 -0.68 15.34 -0.97
CA SER A 133 -1.05 16.19 0.16
C SER A 133 -2.53 16.04 0.51
N LEU A 134 -2.86 16.33 1.76
CA LEU A 134 -4.15 16.20 2.41
C LEU A 134 -4.66 14.74 2.51
N ARG A 135 -3.74 13.77 2.63
CA ARG A 135 -4.05 12.35 2.85
C ARG A 135 -3.75 11.92 4.27
N PHE A 136 -4.48 10.92 4.75
CA PHE A 136 -4.36 10.38 6.11
C PHE A 136 -3.58 9.06 6.17
N GLU A 137 -3.40 8.45 5.00
CA GLU A 137 -2.78 7.16 4.78
C GLU A 137 -2.11 7.17 3.42
N ARG A 138 -1.14 6.29 3.27
CA ARG A 138 -0.51 6.03 1.97
C ARG A 138 -1.18 4.83 1.35
N ASP A 139 -1.71 5.03 0.15
CA ASP A 139 -2.45 4.03 -0.59
C ASP A 139 -1.53 3.30 -1.56
N LEU A 140 -1.45 1.98 -1.44
CA LEU A 140 -0.72 1.13 -2.38
C LEU A 140 -1.74 0.30 -3.15
N TYR A 141 -1.70 0.38 -4.47
CA TYR A 141 -2.47 -0.48 -5.34
C TYR A 141 -1.66 -1.72 -5.63
N ALA A 142 -2.21 -2.88 -5.32
CA ALA A 142 -1.50 -4.14 -5.39
C ALA A 142 -2.32 -5.21 -6.13
N VAL A 143 -1.60 -6.20 -6.65
CA VAL A 143 -2.16 -7.43 -7.22
C VAL A 143 -1.75 -8.62 -6.40
N ASP A 144 -2.56 -9.68 -6.46
CA ASP A 144 -2.13 -10.96 -5.91
C ASP A 144 -0.98 -11.55 -6.73
N ASP A 145 0.00 -12.15 -6.06
CA ASP A 145 1.01 -12.97 -6.70
C ASP A 145 0.43 -14.37 -7.03
N LEU A 146 -0.64 -14.41 -7.83
CA LEU A 146 -1.30 -15.65 -8.24
C LEU A 146 -0.52 -16.41 -9.34
N ASP A 147 0.65 -15.94 -9.73
CA ASP A 147 1.50 -16.57 -10.76
C ASP A 147 2.61 -17.47 -10.20
N ARG A 148 2.69 -17.65 -8.87
CA ARG A 148 3.62 -18.63 -8.30
C ARG A 148 2.96 -20.01 -8.30
N PRO A 149 3.42 -21.00 -9.10
CA PRO A 149 2.93 -22.35 -8.96
C PRO A 149 3.20 -22.80 -7.52
N THR A 150 2.15 -23.22 -6.82
CA THR A 150 2.29 -23.98 -5.58
C THR A 150 3.07 -25.23 -5.94
N THR A 151 4.36 -25.24 -5.61
CA THR A 151 5.16 -26.46 -5.67
C THR A 151 4.56 -27.41 -4.64
N GLY A 152 3.70 -28.31 -5.12
CA GLY A 152 3.18 -29.42 -4.33
C GLY A 152 4.34 -30.30 -3.86
N GLY A 153 4.27 -30.67 -2.57
CA GLY A 153 5.05 -31.72 -1.94
C GLY A 153 4.17 -32.44 -0.94
#